data_AF-A0A941K8Q3-F1
#
_entry.id   AF-A0A941K8Q3-F1
#
_cell.length_a   1.000
_cell.length_b   1.000
_cell.length_c   1.000
_cell.angle_alpha   90.00
_cell.angle_beta   90.00
_cell.angle_gamma   90.00
#
_symmetry.space_group_name_H-M   'P 1'
#
loop_
_entity.id
_entity.type
_entity.pdbx_description
1 polymer ?
#
loop_
_entity_poly.entity_id
_entity_poly.type
_entity_poly.pdbx_seq_one_letter_code
_entity_poly.pdbx_strand_id
1 'polypeptide(L)'
;MSPIRASMIALTLLACPSEPGRAAPLASDPAPLFARCTGRLMAEVEHAWLLSADPTRTEAALQDMRDLLAALPEGRTRGLLSLRTEARAAQRALLETARFSGNAEKAARAGLIAETLLGQCRALLPR
;
A
#
# COMPACT_ATOMS: atom_id res chain seq x y z
N MET A 1 33.75 -58.49 0.46
CA MET A 1 32.59 -59.11 1.14
C MET A 1 32.26 -58.32 2.40
N SER A 2 31.03 -57.75 2.46
CA SER A 2 30.30 -57.12 3.59
C SER A 2 30.86 -55.89 4.33
N PRO A 3 30.01 -55.05 4.97
CA PRO A 3 28.67 -54.63 4.53
C PRO A 3 28.40 -53.12 4.69
N ILE A 4 27.54 -52.59 3.82
CA ILE A 4 26.95 -51.24 3.90
C ILE A 4 26.00 -51.19 5.11
N ARG A 5 26.28 -50.29 6.06
CA ARG A 5 25.43 -50.08 7.25
C ARG A 5 24.26 -49.15 6.90
N ALA A 6 23.05 -49.69 6.97
CA ALA A 6 21.81 -48.94 6.97
C ALA A 6 21.72 -48.05 8.22
N SER A 7 21.50 -46.75 8.03
CA SER A 7 21.09 -45.84 9.12
C SER A 7 19.66 -45.39 8.89
N MET A 8 18.75 -45.91 9.71
CA MET A 8 17.39 -45.41 9.87
C MET A 8 17.44 -44.01 10.46
N ILE A 9 16.92 -43.02 9.74
CA ILE A 9 16.67 -41.67 10.26
C ILE A 9 15.28 -41.68 10.89
N ALA A 10 15.23 -41.58 12.22
CA ALA A 10 14.00 -41.46 13.00
C ALA A 10 13.44 -40.03 12.89
N LEU A 11 12.27 -39.91 12.26
CA LEU A 11 11.53 -38.66 12.12
C LEU A 11 10.85 -38.30 13.44
N THR A 12 11.41 -37.36 14.20
CA THR A 12 10.81 -36.85 15.44
C THR A 12 9.80 -35.75 15.10
N LEU A 13 8.51 -36.01 15.33
CA LEU A 13 7.43 -35.04 15.15
C LEU A 13 7.60 -33.90 16.17
N LEU A 14 7.81 -32.69 15.67
CA LEU A 14 7.83 -31.45 16.43
C LEU A 14 6.38 -30.97 16.66
N ALA A 15 5.84 -31.20 17.86
CA ALA A 15 4.54 -30.68 18.27
C ALA A 15 4.65 -29.17 18.56
N CYS A 16 3.99 -28.35 17.75
CA CYS A 16 3.90 -26.91 17.95
C CYS A 16 2.73 -26.61 18.91
N PRO A 17 2.94 -25.92 20.04
CA PRO A 17 1.84 -25.50 20.91
C PRO A 17 1.03 -24.40 20.20
N SER A 18 -0.25 -24.66 19.96
CA SER A 18 -1.20 -23.65 19.46
C SER A 18 -1.55 -22.68 20.58
N GLU A 19 -1.02 -21.46 20.51
CA GLU A 19 -1.46 -20.36 21.38
C GLU A 19 -2.91 -19.97 21.05
N PRO A 20 -3.76 -19.73 22.08
CA PRO A 20 -5.15 -19.32 21.89
C PRO A 20 -5.21 -17.94 21.24
N GLY A 21 -5.97 -17.88 20.12
CA GLY A 21 -6.13 -16.71 19.28
C GLY A 21 -6.56 -15.47 20.05
N ARG A 22 -5.75 -14.42 19.94
CA ARG A 22 -6.10 -13.07 20.37
C ARG A 22 -7.20 -12.57 19.43
N ALA A 23 -8.39 -12.35 19.98
CA ALA A 23 -9.52 -11.80 19.23
C ALA A 23 -9.10 -10.48 18.55
N ALA A 24 -9.10 -10.49 17.22
CA ALA A 24 -8.83 -9.30 16.42
C ALA A 24 -9.96 -8.29 16.61
N PRO A 25 -9.68 -6.99 16.85
CA PRO A 25 -10.72 -5.97 16.85
C PRO A 25 -11.41 -5.96 15.48
N LEU A 26 -12.74 -6.12 15.46
CA LEU A 26 -13.58 -6.19 14.26
C LEU A 26 -13.81 -4.83 13.55
N ALA A 27 -12.95 -3.84 13.81
CA ALA A 27 -12.80 -2.65 12.99
C ALA A 27 -11.30 -2.40 12.78
N SER A 28 -10.80 -2.66 11.58
CA SER A 28 -9.42 -2.33 11.23
C SER A 28 -9.20 -0.83 11.40
N ASP A 29 -8.09 -0.45 12.03
CA ASP A 29 -7.69 0.94 12.13
C ASP A 29 -7.62 1.58 10.72
N PRO A 30 -8.40 2.63 10.41
CA PRO A 30 -8.36 3.27 9.10
C PRO A 30 -7.12 4.16 8.90
N ALA A 31 -6.38 4.50 9.97
CA ALA A 31 -5.27 5.45 9.89
C ALA A 31 -4.15 5.03 8.93
N PRO A 32 -3.67 3.76 8.91
CA PRO A 32 -2.70 3.30 7.90
C PRO A 32 -3.23 3.42 6.47
N LEU A 33 -4.53 3.20 6.26
CA LEU A 33 -5.15 3.29 4.94
C LEU A 33 -5.20 4.75 4.47
N PHE A 34 -5.67 5.67 5.31
CA PHE A 34 -5.68 7.11 5.02
C PHE A 34 -4.28 7.65 4.77
N ALA A 35 -3.27 7.18 5.52
CA ALA A 35 -1.88 7.54 5.32
C ALA A 35 -1.37 7.09 3.93
N ARG A 36 -1.62 5.84 3.53
CA ARG A 36 -1.25 5.36 2.19
C ARG A 36 -1.98 6.15 1.10
N CYS A 37 -3.27 6.42 1.28
CA CYS A 37 -4.05 7.17 0.30
C CYS A 37 -3.60 8.62 0.14
N THR A 38 -3.25 9.29 1.25
CA THR A 38 -2.65 10.63 1.20
C THR A 38 -1.35 10.64 0.38
N GLY A 39 -0.51 9.61 0.55
CA GLY A 39 0.72 9.46 -0.24
C GLY A 39 0.44 9.28 -1.73
N ARG A 40 -0.50 8.42 -2.09
CA ARG A 40 -0.88 8.16 -3.51
C ARG A 40 -1.45 9.41 -4.18
N LEU A 41 -2.38 10.10 -3.53
CA LEU A 41 -3.02 11.31 -4.06
C LEU A 41 -1.99 12.44 -4.25
N MET A 42 -1.03 12.58 -3.33
CA MET A 42 0.08 13.52 -3.51
C MET A 42 0.94 13.21 -4.73
N ALA A 43 1.24 11.92 -4.97
CA ALA A 43 1.99 11.52 -6.17
C ALA A 43 1.24 11.87 -7.47
N GLU A 44 -0.09 11.72 -7.47
CA GLU A 44 -0.94 12.06 -8.61
C GLU A 44 -0.97 13.57 -8.89
N VAL A 45 -1.09 14.42 -7.86
CA VAL A 45 -1.00 15.89 -8.00
C VAL A 45 0.34 16.29 -8.62
N GLU A 46 1.44 15.74 -8.11
CA GLU A 46 2.79 16.04 -8.61
C GLU A 46 2.99 15.59 -10.05
N HIS A 47 2.43 14.43 -10.41
CA HIS A 47 2.48 13.94 -11.78
C HIS A 47 1.65 14.81 -12.73
N ALA A 48 0.48 15.28 -12.30
CA ALA A 48 -0.33 16.21 -13.07
C ALA A 48 0.42 17.52 -13.33
N TRP A 49 1.05 18.11 -12.30
CA TRP A 49 1.90 19.30 -12.48
C TRP A 49 3.06 19.07 -13.44
N LEU A 50 3.76 17.94 -13.31
CA LEU A 50 4.85 17.57 -14.23
C LEU A 50 4.38 17.53 -15.69
N LEU A 51 3.15 17.09 -15.92
CA LEU A 51 2.53 17.00 -17.24
C LEU A 51 1.78 18.28 -17.67
N SER A 52 1.81 19.34 -16.85
CA SER A 52 1.00 20.55 -17.06
C SER A 52 -0.50 20.27 -17.22
N ALA A 53 -0.99 19.22 -16.54
CA ALA A 53 -2.40 18.85 -16.48
C ALA A 53 -3.08 19.47 -15.25
N ASP A 54 -4.41 19.63 -15.30
CA ASP A 54 -5.20 20.17 -14.19
C ASP A 54 -5.30 19.17 -13.02
N PRO A 55 -4.76 19.51 -11.83
CA PRO A 55 -4.77 18.65 -10.64
C PRO A 55 -5.99 18.87 -9.74
N THR A 56 -6.86 19.87 -10.03
CA THR A 56 -7.84 20.44 -9.07
C THR A 56 -8.66 19.38 -8.35
N ARG A 57 -9.19 18.40 -9.07
CA ARG A 57 -10.00 17.32 -8.47
C ARG A 57 -9.18 16.43 -7.52
N THR A 58 -7.94 16.12 -7.87
CA THR A 58 -7.06 15.30 -7.03
C THR A 58 -6.56 16.10 -5.84
N GLU A 59 -6.32 17.40 -5.97
CA GLU A 59 -5.97 18.30 -4.86
C GLU A 59 -7.09 18.37 -3.82
N ALA A 60 -8.36 18.48 -4.24
CA ALA A 60 -9.50 18.42 -3.35
C ALA A 60 -9.54 17.09 -2.57
N ALA A 61 -9.43 15.96 -3.28
CA ALA A 61 -9.40 14.64 -2.65
C ALA A 61 -8.21 14.46 -1.69
N LEU A 62 -7.04 15.02 -2.03
CA LEU A 62 -5.85 15.02 -1.17
C LEU A 62 -6.12 15.82 0.11
N GLN A 63 -6.80 16.97 0.00
CA GLN A 63 -7.13 17.80 1.14
C GLN A 63 -8.11 17.06 2.08
N ASP A 64 -9.17 16.47 1.54
CA ASP A 64 -10.13 15.68 2.33
C ASP A 64 -9.43 14.54 3.11
N MET A 65 -8.49 13.85 2.46
CA MET A 65 -7.74 12.78 3.09
C MET A 65 -6.79 13.29 4.20
N ARG A 66 -6.23 14.51 4.05
CA ARG A 66 -5.42 15.15 5.08
C ARG A 66 -6.27 15.56 6.28
N ASP A 67 -7.50 15.99 6.04
CA ASP A 67 -8.44 16.37 7.10
C ASP A 67 -8.86 15.13 7.93
N LEU A 68 -9.10 13.99 7.26
CA LEU A 68 -9.31 12.70 7.94
C LEU A 68 -8.13 12.28 8.83
N LEU A 69 -6.89 12.50 8.36
CA LEU A 69 -5.69 12.23 9.17
C LEU A 69 -5.54 13.20 10.35
N ALA A 70 -5.88 14.47 10.16
CA ALA A 70 -5.81 15.49 11.20
C ALA A 70 -6.85 15.25 12.31
N ALA A 71 -7.97 14.63 11.99
CA ALA A 71 -9.01 14.26 12.95
C ALA A 71 -8.66 13.04 13.84
N LEU A 72 -7.52 12.38 13.60
CA LEU A 72 -7.10 11.23 14.41
C LEU A 72 -6.64 11.68 15.82
N PRO A 73 -6.93 10.87 16.87
CA PRO A 73 -6.45 11.17 18.22
C PRO A 73 -4.93 11.25 18.30
N GLU A 74 -4.43 12.10 19.20
CA GLU A 74 -3.01 12.20 19.52
C GLU A 74 -2.45 10.82 19.91
N GLY A 75 -1.25 10.47 19.41
CA GLY A 75 -0.63 9.17 19.60
C GLY A 75 -0.91 8.13 18.51
N ARG A 76 -1.92 8.34 17.65
CA ARG A 76 -2.20 7.46 16.49
C ARG A 76 -1.43 7.83 15.22
N THR A 77 -0.57 8.83 15.29
CA THR A 77 0.20 9.36 14.14
C THR A 77 1.56 8.70 13.95
N ARG A 78 2.03 7.91 14.92
CA ARG A 78 3.35 7.25 14.86
C ARG A 78 3.40 6.29 13.66
N GLY A 79 4.39 6.48 12.80
CA GLY A 79 4.59 5.64 11.60
C GLY A 79 3.74 6.01 10.38
N LEU A 80 2.72 6.87 10.52
CA LEU A 80 1.89 7.28 9.38
C LEU A 80 2.68 8.06 8.32
N LEU A 81 3.70 8.80 8.73
CA LEU A 81 4.59 9.51 7.79
C LEU A 81 5.35 8.54 6.88
N SER A 82 5.88 7.42 7.42
CA SER A 82 6.57 6.42 6.61
C SER A 82 5.63 5.83 5.56
N LEU A 83 4.42 5.46 5.98
CA LEU A 83 3.39 4.93 5.09
C LEU A 83 3.03 5.90 3.96
N ARG A 84 2.95 7.20 4.26
CA ARG A 84 2.71 8.25 3.26
C ARG A 84 3.85 8.34 2.25
N THR A 85 5.09 8.37 2.74
CA THR A 85 6.29 8.48 1.89
C THR A 85 6.46 7.26 0.99
N GLU A 86 6.30 6.05 1.55
CA GLU A 86 6.38 4.80 0.80
C GLU A 86 5.29 4.72 -0.28
N ALA A 87 4.04 5.02 0.09
CA ALA A 87 2.92 4.97 -0.86
C ALA A 87 3.05 6.03 -1.96
N ARG A 88 3.56 7.23 -1.64
CA ARG A 88 3.87 8.27 -2.63
C ARG A 88 4.94 7.82 -3.61
N ALA A 89 6.04 7.25 -3.12
CA ALA A 89 7.12 6.75 -3.96
C ALA A 89 6.63 5.61 -4.87
N ALA A 90 5.86 4.66 -4.33
CA ALA A 90 5.31 3.54 -5.11
C ALA A 90 4.32 4.01 -6.18
N GLN A 91 3.43 4.95 -5.84
CA GLN A 91 2.49 5.51 -6.82
C GLN A 91 3.21 6.29 -7.92
N ARG A 92 4.21 7.10 -7.56
CA ARG A 92 5.04 7.82 -8.55
C ARG A 92 5.69 6.86 -9.53
N ALA A 93 6.28 5.76 -9.03
CA ALA A 93 6.92 4.76 -9.89
C ALA A 93 5.92 4.12 -10.89
N LEU A 94 4.67 3.89 -10.47
CA LEU A 94 3.62 3.40 -11.35
C LEU A 94 3.27 4.44 -12.43
N LEU A 95 3.07 5.70 -12.04
CA LEU A 95 2.73 6.80 -12.95
C LEU A 95 3.85 7.06 -13.98
N GLU A 96 5.10 7.09 -13.53
CA GLU A 96 6.27 7.24 -14.39
C GLU A 96 6.40 6.05 -15.35
N THR A 97 6.20 4.82 -14.87
CA THR A 97 6.23 3.62 -15.73
C THR A 97 5.11 3.67 -16.77
N ALA A 98 3.90 4.06 -16.35
CA ALA A 98 2.74 4.16 -17.24
C ALA A 98 2.96 5.20 -18.34
N ARG A 99 3.65 6.30 -18.03
CA ARG A 99 3.86 7.41 -18.96
C ARG A 99 5.09 7.26 -19.86
N PHE A 100 6.21 6.77 -19.30
CA PHE A 100 7.52 6.88 -19.93
C PHE A 100 8.16 5.54 -20.31
N SER A 101 7.52 4.40 -20.03
CA SER A 101 8.08 3.11 -20.43
C SER A 101 8.03 2.90 -21.94
N GLY A 102 9.13 2.43 -22.53
CA GLY A 102 9.16 1.97 -23.93
C GLY A 102 8.48 0.61 -24.17
N ASN A 103 8.02 -0.07 -23.12
CA ASN A 103 7.26 -1.32 -23.24
C ASN A 103 5.76 -1.05 -23.01
N ALA A 104 4.96 -1.21 -24.06
CA ALA A 104 3.53 -0.89 -24.05
C ALA A 104 2.72 -1.73 -23.05
N GLU A 105 3.02 -3.03 -22.91
CA GLU A 105 2.33 -3.90 -21.96
C GLU A 105 2.62 -3.47 -20.51
N LYS A 106 3.89 -3.18 -20.21
CA LYS A 106 4.29 -2.71 -18.88
C LYS A 106 3.64 -1.36 -18.56
N ALA A 107 3.61 -0.44 -19.52
CA ALA A 107 2.96 0.85 -19.36
C ALA A 107 1.46 0.70 -19.06
N ALA A 108 0.75 -0.09 -19.88
CA ALA A 108 -0.68 -0.34 -19.70
C ALA A 108 -0.99 -0.95 -18.33
N ARG A 109 -0.21 -1.96 -17.92
CA ARG A 109 -0.36 -2.60 -16.60
C ARG A 109 -0.12 -1.63 -15.45
N ALA A 110 0.94 -0.83 -15.53
CA ALA A 110 1.25 0.16 -14.48
C ALA A 110 0.14 1.20 -14.36
N GLY A 111 -0.41 1.68 -15.49
CA GLY A 111 -1.53 2.63 -15.51
C GLY A 111 -2.79 2.05 -14.86
N LEU A 112 -3.16 0.81 -15.20
CA LEU A 112 -4.33 0.15 -14.59
C LEU A 112 -4.18 0.02 -13.07
N ILE A 113 -2.99 -0.36 -12.59
CA ILE A 113 -2.71 -0.47 -11.16
C ILE A 113 -2.79 0.92 -10.49
N ALA A 114 -2.17 1.93 -11.09
CA ALA A 114 -2.17 3.30 -10.57
C ALA A 114 -3.60 3.83 -10.39
N GLU A 115 -4.43 3.70 -11.43
CA GLU A 115 -5.82 4.13 -11.42
C GLU A 115 -6.67 3.34 -10.42
N THR A 116 -6.49 2.02 -10.35
CA THR A 116 -7.23 1.19 -9.40
C THR A 116 -6.98 1.64 -7.96
N LEU A 117 -5.73 1.89 -7.62
CA LEU A 117 -5.34 2.29 -6.26
C LEU A 117 -5.82 3.71 -5.92
N LEU A 118 -5.82 4.63 -6.89
CA LEU A 118 -6.41 5.96 -6.70
C LEU A 118 -7.94 5.89 -6.57
N GLY A 119 -8.59 5.05 -7.38
CA GLY A 119 -10.02 4.79 -7.30
C GLY A 119 -10.44 4.27 -5.92
N GLN A 120 -9.69 3.32 -5.37
CA GLN A 120 -9.90 2.83 -4.01
C GLN A 120 -9.78 3.95 -2.97
N CYS A 121 -8.80 4.84 -3.10
CA CYS A 121 -8.64 5.97 -2.17
C CYS A 121 -9.77 6.99 -2.28
N ARG A 122 -10.20 7.32 -3.50
CA ARG A 122 -11.33 8.24 -3.74
C ARG A 122 -12.65 7.66 -3.21
N ALA A 123 -12.82 6.35 -3.20
CA ALA A 123 -14.01 5.68 -2.66
C ALA A 123 -14.15 5.78 -1.13
N LEU A 124 -13.10 6.19 -0.41
CA LEU A 124 -13.13 6.40 1.05
C LEU A 124 -13.61 7.79 1.45
N LEU A 125 -13.70 8.71 0.48
CA LEU A 125 -14.06 10.09 0.75
C LEU A 125 -15.59 10.26 0.81
N PRO A 126 -16.10 11.13 1.70
CA PRO A 126 -17.51 11.51 1.67
C PRO A 126 -17.84 12.17 0.31
N ARG A 127 -19.06 11.93 -0.18
CA ARG A 127 -19.56 12.52 -1.43
C ARG A 127 -20.11 13.92 -1.20
#